data_AF-A0A0T6ALU8-F1
#
_entry.id   AF-A0A0T6ALU8-F1
#
_cell.length_a   1.000
_cell.length_b   1.000
_cell.length_c   1.000
_cell.angle_alpha   90.00
_cell.angle_beta   90.00
_cell.angle_gamma   90.00
#
_symmetry.space_group_name_H-M   'P 1'
#
loop_
_entity.id
_entity.type
_entity.pdbx_description
1 polymer ?
#
loop_
_entity_poly.entity_id
_entity_poly.type
_entity_poly.pdbx_seq_one_letter_code
_entity_poly.pdbx_strand_id
1 'polypeptide(L)'
;MANIFTFPCGGCGRRYSVYYPKALLYELSGTGTREMGRAEDEEEERSGAIETARRRAETAGNIWINAGETQALVCACGKKLDFNIAHHPRVPQSKTAGRSRQTGFIQFPGKSERKP
;
A
#
# COMPACT_ATOMS: atom_id res chain seq x y z
N MET A 1 -2.31 -6.15 -9.71
CA MET A 1 -2.35 -6.76 -8.35
C MET A 1 -2.44 -5.62 -7.35
N ALA A 2 -3.52 -5.55 -6.60
CA ALA A 2 -3.77 -4.48 -5.64
C ALA A 2 -2.70 -4.46 -4.55
N ASN A 3 -2.08 -3.30 -4.30
CA ASN A 3 -1.05 -3.17 -3.27
C ASN A 3 -1.74 -3.01 -1.92
N ILE A 4 -1.77 -4.09 -1.15
CA ILE A 4 -2.45 -4.11 0.15
C ILE A 4 -1.45 -4.44 1.24
N PHE A 5 -1.46 -3.62 2.29
CA PHE A 5 -0.68 -3.85 3.49
C PHE A 5 -1.62 -4.07 4.67
N THR A 6 -1.51 -5.24 5.31
CA THR A 6 -2.32 -5.55 6.51
C THR A 6 -1.46 -5.50 7.76
N PHE A 7 -1.89 -4.74 8.77
CA PHE A 7 -1.19 -4.66 10.06
C PHE A 7 -2.17 -4.52 11.24
N PRO A 8 -1.80 -5.03 12.43
CA PRO A 8 -2.55 -4.79 13.65
C PRO A 8 -2.20 -3.43 14.27
N CYS A 9 -3.18 -2.76 14.86
CA CYS A 9 -2.96 -1.63 15.75
C CYS A 9 -2.18 -2.13 16.98
N GLY A 10 -0.99 -1.57 17.22
CA GLY A 10 -0.16 -1.98 18.36
C GLY A 10 -0.72 -1.61 19.74
N GLY A 11 -1.90 -0.97 19.83
CA GLY A 11 -2.60 -0.71 21.09
C GLY A 11 -3.65 -1.77 21.42
N CYS A 12 -4.59 -2.02 20.49
CA CYS A 12 -5.74 -2.90 20.72
C CYS A 12 -5.79 -4.15 19.83
N GLY A 13 -4.78 -4.37 18.98
CA GLY A 13 -4.69 -5.54 18.10
C GLY A 13 -5.62 -5.52 16.88
N ARG A 14 -6.53 -4.55 16.75
CA ARG A 14 -7.43 -4.44 15.57
C ARG A 14 -6.64 -4.37 14.28
N ARG A 15 -7.06 -5.12 13.27
CA ARG A 15 -6.34 -5.24 12.01
C ARG A 15 -6.89 -4.29 10.97
N TYR A 16 -5.97 -3.68 10.22
CA TYR A 16 -6.25 -2.75 9.14
C TYR A 16 -5.63 -3.29 7.87
N SER A 17 -6.40 -3.35 6.79
CA SER A 17 -5.92 -3.65 5.44
C SER A 17 -5.97 -2.37 4.64
N VAL A 18 -4.80 -1.82 4.33
CA VAL A 18 -4.63 -0.55 3.62
C VAL A 18 -4.29 -0.81 2.17
N TYR A 19 -5.12 -0.33 1.27
CA TYR A 19 -4.88 -0.29 -0.16
C TYR A 19 -4.09 0.97 -0.54
N TYR A 20 -3.05 0.78 -1.35
CA TYR A 20 -2.22 1.86 -1.89
C TYR A 20 -2.36 1.89 -3.42
N PRO A 21 -3.06 2.91 -3.98
CA PRO A 21 -3.16 3.12 -5.42
C PRO A 21 -1.77 3.25 -6.06
N LYS A 22 -1.59 2.67 -7.25
CA LYS A 22 -0.38 2.77 -8.05
C LYS A 22 -0.05 4.22 -8.38
N ALA A 23 -1.05 5.06 -8.65
CA ALA A 23 -0.87 6.49 -8.87
C ALA A 23 -0.12 7.16 -7.71
N LEU A 24 -0.49 6.82 -6.46
CA LEU A 24 0.19 7.31 -5.25
C LEU A 24 1.59 6.72 -5.13
N LEU A 25 1.74 5.41 -5.37
CA LEU A 25 3.04 4.74 -5.22
C LEU A 25 4.07 5.21 -6.23
N TYR A 26 3.70 5.41 -7.49
CA TYR A 26 4.61 5.85 -8.55
C TYR A 26 5.09 7.28 -8.35
N GLU A 27 4.20 8.16 -7.91
CA GLU A 27 4.57 9.53 -7.53
C GLU A 27 5.62 9.53 -6.41
N LEU A 28 5.47 8.65 -5.40
CA LEU A 28 6.38 8.58 -4.26
C LEU A 28 7.69 7.82 -4.55
N SER A 29 7.65 6.77 -5.38
CA SER A 29 8.82 5.93 -5.66
C SER A 29 9.69 6.46 -6.81
N GLY A 30 9.13 7.31 -7.68
CA GLY A 30 9.76 7.72 -8.94
C GLY A 30 9.96 6.56 -9.93
N THR A 31 9.25 5.44 -9.76
CA THR A 31 9.32 4.27 -10.67
C THR A 31 8.41 4.42 -11.90
N GLY A 32 7.51 5.40 -11.90
CA GLY A 32 6.59 5.71 -12.99
C GLY A 32 5.96 7.09 -12.80
N THR A 33 5.10 7.51 -13.71
CA THR A 33 4.31 8.74 -13.55
C THR A 33 2.99 8.46 -12.84
N ARG A 34 2.40 9.49 -12.24
CA ARG A 34 1.07 9.41 -11.63
C ARG A 34 0.00 8.97 -12.64
N GLU A 35 0.11 9.43 -13.88
CA GLU A 35 -0.82 9.09 -14.97
C GLU A 35 -0.76 7.61 -15.34
N MET A 36 0.45 7.04 -15.42
CA MET A 36 0.62 5.60 -15.62
C MET A 36 -0.01 4.80 -14.49
N GLY A 37 0.25 5.21 -13.24
CA GLY A 37 -0.33 4.54 -12.08
C GLY A 37 -1.85 4.64 -12.05
N ARG A 38 -2.42 5.78 -12.48
CA ARG A 38 -3.88 5.95 -12.57
C ARG A 38 -4.48 5.01 -13.61
N ALA A 39 -3.87 4.86 -14.78
CA ALA A 39 -4.36 3.95 -15.81
C ALA A 39 -4.36 2.49 -15.33
N GLU A 40 -3.32 2.07 -14.60
CA GLU A 40 -3.26 0.75 -13.98
C GLU A 40 -4.32 0.60 -12.87
N ASP A 41 -4.48 1.61 -12.00
CA ASP A 41 -5.52 1.60 -10.96
C ASP A 41 -6.92 1.46 -11.58
N GLU A 42 -7.22 2.18 -12.67
CA GLU A 42 -8.49 2.10 -13.39
C GLU A 42 -8.74 0.70 -14.02
N GLU A 43 -7.69 0.01 -14.46
CA GLU A 43 -7.77 -1.38 -14.92
C GLU A 43 -8.04 -2.34 -13.75
N GLU A 44 -7.40 -2.13 -12.59
CA GLU A 44 -7.63 -2.91 -11.38
C GLU A 44 -9.04 -2.70 -10.80
N GLU A 45 -9.57 -1.48 -10.90
CA GLU A 45 -10.96 -1.17 -10.56
C GLU A 45 -11.92 -1.89 -11.51
N ARG A 46 -11.69 -1.78 -12.83
CA ARG A 46 -12.54 -2.40 -13.86
C ARG A 46 -12.56 -3.93 -13.79
N SER A 47 -11.43 -4.53 -13.45
CA SER A 47 -11.32 -5.98 -13.24
C SER A 47 -11.93 -6.45 -11.92
N GLY A 48 -12.34 -5.53 -11.03
CA GLY A 48 -12.90 -5.86 -9.72
C GLY A 48 -11.87 -6.39 -8.73
N ALA A 49 -10.57 -6.23 -9.02
CA ALA A 49 -9.50 -6.73 -8.15
C ALA A 49 -9.51 -6.03 -6.79
N ILE A 50 -9.74 -4.72 -6.77
CA ILE A 50 -9.81 -3.91 -5.55
C ILE A 50 -11.04 -4.29 -4.72
N GLU A 51 -12.19 -4.46 -5.37
CA GLU A 51 -13.45 -4.87 -4.72
C GLU A 51 -13.34 -6.26 -4.10
N THR A 52 -12.79 -7.22 -4.86
CA THR A 52 -12.52 -8.57 -4.38
C THR A 52 -11.60 -8.56 -3.16
N ALA A 53 -10.54 -7.74 -3.21
CA ALA A 53 -9.58 -7.67 -2.11
C ALA A 53 -10.16 -6.98 -0.86
N ARG A 54 -11.00 -5.95 -1.06
CA ARG A 54 -11.79 -5.33 0.01
C ARG A 54 -12.68 -6.37 0.69
N ARG A 55 -13.49 -7.11 -0.08
CA ARG A 55 -14.36 -8.16 0.48
C ARG A 55 -13.58 -9.19 1.28
N ARG A 56 -12.44 -9.65 0.77
CA ARG A 56 -11.55 -10.59 1.47
C ARG A 56 -11.04 -10.01 2.79
N ALA A 57 -10.65 -8.74 2.81
CA ALA A 57 -10.20 -8.07 4.02
C ALA A 57 -11.33 -7.95 5.07
N GLU A 58 -12.52 -7.51 4.64
CA GLU A 58 -13.69 -7.38 5.51
C GLU A 58 -14.15 -8.75 6.04
N THR A 59 -14.14 -9.79 5.21
CA THR A 59 -14.46 -11.17 5.60
C THR A 59 -13.48 -11.70 6.66
N ALA A 60 -12.21 -11.32 6.58
CA ALA A 60 -11.20 -11.63 7.57
C ALA A 60 -11.28 -10.76 8.84
N GLY A 61 -12.30 -9.89 8.96
CA GLY A 61 -12.49 -8.99 10.10
C GLY A 61 -11.51 -7.81 10.14
N ASN A 62 -10.82 -7.53 9.04
CA ASN A 62 -9.93 -6.38 8.93
C ASN A 62 -10.72 -5.13 8.51
N ILE A 63 -10.32 -3.97 9.02
CA ILE A 63 -10.84 -2.67 8.59
C ILE A 63 -10.16 -2.31 7.27
N TRP A 64 -10.94 -2.12 6.21
CA TRP A 64 -10.43 -1.68 4.91
C TRP A 64 -10.19 -0.16 4.88
N ILE A 65 -9.04 0.26 4.37
CA ILE A 65 -8.67 1.67 4.20
C ILE A 65 -8.09 1.86 2.81
N ASN A 66 -8.50 2.94 2.12
CA ASN A 66 -7.86 3.39 0.90
C ASN A 66 -6.93 4.56 1.22
N ALA A 67 -5.61 4.38 1.07
CA ALA A 67 -4.62 5.42 1.35
C ALA A 67 -4.64 6.59 0.36
N GLY A 68 -5.28 6.42 -0.80
CA GLY A 68 -5.55 7.52 -1.73
C GLY A 68 -6.59 8.51 -1.20
N GLU A 69 -7.45 8.08 -0.28
CA GLU A 69 -8.55 8.88 0.28
C GLU A 69 -8.32 9.23 1.75
N THR A 70 -7.73 8.31 2.54
CA THR A 70 -7.51 8.46 3.97
C THR A 70 -6.06 8.13 4.33
N GLN A 71 -5.29 9.15 4.67
CA GLN A 71 -3.87 9.00 5.02
C GLN A 71 -3.61 8.86 6.52
N ALA A 72 -4.59 9.15 7.38
CA ALA A 72 -4.49 8.95 8.82
C ALA A 72 -5.86 8.72 9.45
N LEU A 73 -5.90 7.94 10.53
CA LEU A 73 -7.11 7.66 11.29
C LEU A 73 -6.80 7.43 12.77
N VAL A 74 -7.71 7.82 13.65
CA VAL A 74 -7.65 7.44 15.07
C VAL A 74 -8.32 6.08 15.24
N CYS A 75 -7.56 5.09 15.66
CA CYS A 75 -8.08 3.78 16.04
C CYS A 75 -9.09 3.92 17.19
N ALA A 76 -10.03 3.00 17.33
CA ALA A 76 -11.00 3.02 18.44
C ALA A 76 -10.37 2.98 19.85
N CYS A 77 -9.10 2.59 19.96
CA CYS A 77 -8.34 2.67 21.21
C CYS A 77 -7.65 4.04 21.44
N GLY A 78 -7.96 5.05 20.62
CA GLY A 78 -7.36 6.39 20.69
C GLY A 78 -5.99 6.53 20.01
N LYS A 79 -5.40 5.45 19.49
CA LYS A 79 -4.08 5.50 18.83
C LYS A 79 -4.19 6.12 17.44
N LYS A 80 -3.38 7.14 17.16
CA LYS A 80 -3.22 7.69 15.82
C LYS A 80 -2.50 6.68 14.93
N LEU A 81 -3.13 6.31 13.81
CA LEU A 81 -2.58 5.47 12.77
C LEU A 81 -2.24 6.36 11.58
N ASP A 82 -0.99 6.28 11.14
CA ASP A 82 -0.51 6.93 9.94
C ASP A 82 -0.46 5.86 8.83
N PHE A 83 -1.19 6.13 7.75
CA PHE A 83 -1.25 5.30 6.54
C PHE A 83 -0.52 5.99 5.38
N ASN A 84 0.14 7.11 5.61
CA ASN A 84 0.96 7.73 4.60
C ASN A 84 2.19 6.85 4.41
N ILE A 85 2.26 6.20 3.25
CA ILE A 85 3.37 5.29 2.95
C ILE A 85 4.71 6.03 2.96
N ALA A 86 4.74 7.34 2.67
CA ALA A 86 5.96 8.15 2.75
C ALA A 86 6.49 8.27 4.19
N HIS A 87 5.65 8.14 5.22
CA HIS A 87 6.10 8.14 6.62
C HIS A 87 6.43 6.74 7.13
N HIS A 88 6.19 5.70 6.32
CA HIS A 88 6.45 4.34 6.72
C HIS A 88 7.97 4.07 6.77
N PRO A 89 8.52 3.51 7.85
CA PRO A 89 9.97 3.34 8.05
C PRO A 89 10.65 2.42 7.02
N ARG A 90 9.87 1.71 6.20
CA ARG A 90 10.35 0.85 5.10
C ARG A 90 10.29 1.50 3.71
N VAL A 91 9.77 2.72 3.58
CA VAL A 91 9.91 3.49 2.33
C VAL A 91 11.26 4.19 2.39
N PRO A 92 12.19 3.88 1.48
CA PRO A 92 13.48 4.55 1.46
C PRO A 92 13.27 6.06 1.28
N GLN A 93 13.52 6.83 2.34
CA GLN A 93 13.53 8.30 2.28
C GLN A 93 14.72 8.83 1.46
N SER A 94 15.69 7.96 1.18
CA SER A 94 16.82 8.22 0.30
C SER A 94 17.11 6.98 -0.54
N LYS A 95 17.49 7.23 -1.82
CA LYS A 95 18.05 6.20 -2.70
C LYS A 95 19.28 5.63 -1.98
N THR A 96 19.33 4.31 -1.81
CA THR A 96 20.43 3.50 -1.24
C THR A 96 20.22 3.09 0.21
N ALA A 97 19.83 1.83 0.44
CA ALA A 97 20.62 0.85 1.20
C ALA A 97 19.78 -0.36 1.68
N GLY A 98 20.36 -1.55 1.53
CA GLY A 98 20.32 -2.55 2.60
C GLY A 98 19.16 -3.55 2.60
N ARG A 99 19.28 -4.62 1.81
CA ARG A 99 18.52 -5.87 1.97
C ARG A 99 18.83 -6.52 3.32
N SER A 100 17.87 -6.51 4.25
CA SER A 100 17.73 -7.57 5.25
C SER A 100 16.31 -8.14 5.19
N ARG A 101 16.22 -9.45 4.99
CA ARG A 101 14.99 -10.23 4.72
C ARG A 101 13.92 -9.96 5.79
N GLN A 102 12.89 -9.19 5.46
CA GLN A 102 11.62 -9.14 6.19
C GLN A 102 10.49 -9.64 5.28
N THR A 103 9.68 -10.57 5.79
CA THR A 103 8.53 -11.15 5.10
C THR A 103 7.37 -10.14 5.04
N GLY A 104 6.75 -10.01 3.86
CA GLY A 104 5.59 -9.13 3.61
C GLY A 104 5.84 -7.94 2.66
N PHE A 105 6.62 -8.12 1.58
CA PHE A 105 6.90 -7.04 0.63
C PHE A 105 5.68 -6.69 -0.24
N ILE A 106 5.35 -5.40 -0.28
CA ILE A 106 4.83 -4.78 -1.51
C ILE A 106 6.00 -4.81 -2.50
N GLN A 107 5.91 -5.65 -3.53
CA GLN A 107 6.89 -5.60 -4.61
C GLN A 107 6.69 -4.32 -5.39
N PHE A 108 7.67 -3.42 -5.32
CA PHE A 108 7.81 -2.40 -6.34
C PHE A 108 8.09 -3.10 -7.68
N PRO A 109 7.46 -2.69 -8.80
CA PRO A 109 7.81 -3.23 -10.10
C PRO A 109 9.30 -2.98 -10.36
N GLY A 110 10.06 -4.06 -10.50
CA GLY A 110 11.48 -4.00 -10.79
C GLY A 110 11.71 -3.41 -12.17
N LYS A 111 12.74 -2.58 -12.31
CA LYS A 111 13.26 -2.19 -13.62
C LYS A 111 13.66 -3.47 -14.35
N SER A 112 13.03 -3.74 -15.48
CA SER A 112 13.48 -4.76 -16.41
C SER A 112 14.89 -4.40 -16.88
N GLU A 113 15.88 -5.13 -16.41
CA GLU A 113 17.22 -5.12 -17.00
C GLU A 113 17.08 -5.68 -18.43
N ARG A 114 16.96 -4.79 -19.42
CA ARG A 114 17.29 -5.13 -20.79
C ARG A 114 18.79 -5.45 -20.80
N LYS A 115 19.14 -6.72 -20.90
CA LYS A 115 20.51 -7.13 -21.26
C LYS A 115 20.76 -6.77 -22.73
N PRO A 116 21.97 -6.27 -23.06
CA PRO A 116 22.43 -6.11 -24.43
C PRO A 116 22.66 -7.45 -25.12
#